data_AF-A0A373VRQ4-F1
#
_entry.id   AF-A0A373VRQ4-F1
#
_cell.length_a   1.000
_cell.length_b   1.000
_cell.length_c   1.000
_cell.angle_alpha   90.00
_cell.angle_beta   90.00
_cell.angle_gamma   90.00
#
_symmetry.space_group_name_H-M   'P 1'
#
loop_
_entity.id
_entity.type
_entity.pdbx_description
1 polymer ?
#
loop_
_entity_poly.entity_id
_entity_poly.type
_entity_poly.pdbx_seq_one_letter_code
_entity_poly.pdbx_strand_id
1 'polypeptide(L)'
;MQLRKYTTSDCGYLAELFYHTIHSVNAKDYTKEQLNVWATGTVDLKEWDESFLKHHMVVAVEHNEIVGFGDIDESGYLDRFQFKKFMGLSPRHVNLNCLFS
;
A
#
# COMPACT_ATOMS: atom_id res chain seq x y z
N MET A 1 14.97 -3.58 6.31
CA MET A 1 13.51 -3.59 6.38
C MET A 1 12.97 -3.98 7.76
N GLN A 2 12.00 -3.25 8.30
CA GLN A 2 11.23 -3.54 9.52
C GLN A 2 9.72 -3.43 9.23
N LEU A 3 8.90 -4.28 9.84
CA LEU A 3 7.45 -4.14 9.79
C LEU A 3 6.95 -3.47 11.06
N ARG A 4 6.00 -2.56 10.95
CA ARG A 4 5.32 -1.97 12.09
C ARG A 4 3.83 -1.78 11.81
N LYS A 5 3.05 -1.66 12.88
CA LYS A 5 1.64 -1.28 12.77
C LYS A 5 1.50 0.08 12.10
N TYR A 6 0.45 0.20 11.31
CA TYR A 6 -0.01 1.47 10.76
C TYR A 6 -0.31 2.48 11.88
N THR A 7 -0.13 3.76 11.56
CA THR A 7 -0.53 4.90 12.37
C THR A 7 -1.21 5.93 11.49
N THR A 8 -2.13 6.74 12.03
CA THR A 8 -2.83 7.79 11.25
C THR A 8 -1.88 8.76 10.55
N SER A 9 -0.68 9.00 11.09
CA SER A 9 0.35 9.82 10.41
C SER A 9 0.85 9.24 9.09
N ASP A 10 0.67 7.93 8.86
CA ASP A 10 1.06 7.26 7.62
C ASP A 10 0.03 7.47 6.50
N CYS A 11 -1.23 7.77 6.83
CA CYS A 11 -2.36 7.76 5.88
C CYS A 11 -2.07 8.56 4.60
N GLY A 12 -1.56 9.79 4.77
CA GLY A 12 -1.26 10.68 3.65
C GLY A 12 -0.18 10.09 2.74
N TYR A 13 0.89 9.54 3.32
CA TYR A 13 1.97 8.92 2.57
C TYR A 13 1.50 7.67 1.82
N LEU A 14 0.67 6.83 2.46
CA LEU A 14 0.14 5.61 1.84
C LEU A 14 -0.81 5.92 0.67
N ALA A 15 -1.67 6.93 0.83
CA ALA A 15 -2.54 7.41 -0.24
C ALA A 15 -1.73 7.92 -1.44
N GLU A 16 -0.66 8.67 -1.19
CA GLU A 16 0.24 9.16 -2.24
C GLU A 16 0.97 7.99 -2.94
N LEU A 17 1.52 7.06 -2.16
CA LEU A 17 2.20 5.87 -2.67
C LEU A 17 1.28 5.02 -3.55
N PHE A 18 0.03 4.81 -3.12
CA PHE A 18 -0.98 4.09 -3.89
C PHE A 18 -1.28 4.77 -5.22
N TYR A 19 -1.58 6.08 -5.19
CA TYR A 19 -1.85 6.87 -6.39
C TYR A 19 -0.69 6.80 -7.39
N HIS A 20 0.53 7.09 -6.92
CA HIS A 20 1.72 7.04 -7.78
C HIS A 20 1.94 5.66 -8.35
N THR A 21 1.70 4.59 -7.60
CA THR A 21 1.92 3.23 -8.10
C THR A 21 0.94 2.89 -9.22
N ILE A 22 -0.35 3.21 -9.06
CA ILE A 22 -1.36 3.03 -10.12
C ILE A 22 -0.98 3.84 -11.36
N HIS A 23 -0.64 5.12 -11.20
CA HIS A 23 -0.37 6.02 -12.33
C HIS A 23 1.03 5.88 -12.95
N SER A 24 1.97 5.20 -12.30
CA SER A 24 3.33 5.00 -12.85
C SER A 24 3.57 3.58 -13.36
N VAL A 25 3.15 2.56 -12.62
CA VAL A 25 3.40 1.16 -12.97
C VAL A 25 2.48 0.73 -14.10
N ASN A 26 1.20 1.11 -14.03
CA ASN A 26 0.19 0.66 -14.99
C ASN A 26 0.02 1.60 -16.18
N ALA A 27 0.69 2.76 -16.21
CA ALA A 27 0.57 3.74 -17.30
C ALA A 27 1.04 3.25 -18.67
N LYS A 28 1.75 2.12 -18.74
CA LYS A 28 2.12 1.49 -20.01
C LYS A 28 0.98 0.68 -20.62
N ASP A 29 0.10 0.14 -19.77
CA ASP A 29 -0.90 -0.85 -20.16
C ASP A 29 -2.33 -0.27 -20.19
N TYR A 30 -2.55 0.90 -19.58
CA TYR A 30 -3.85 1.51 -19.41
C TYR A 30 -3.88 2.99 -19.77
N THR A 31 -5.02 3.47 -20.26
CA THR A 31 -5.22 4.90 -20.55
C THR A 31 -5.40 5.70 -19.26
N LYS A 32 -5.21 7.02 -19.34
CA LYS A 32 -5.43 7.90 -18.18
C LYS A 32 -6.83 7.79 -17.61
N GLU A 33 -7.84 7.63 -18.46
CA GLU A 33 -9.23 7.47 -18.05
C GLU A 33 -9.41 6.17 -17.26
N GLN A 34 -8.79 5.07 -17.69
CA GLN A 34 -8.83 3.79 -16.97
C GLN A 34 -8.08 3.86 -15.63
N LEU A 35 -6.92 4.52 -15.60
CA LEU A 35 -6.18 4.74 -14.35
C LEU A 35 -6.96 5.62 -13.38
N ASN A 36 -7.67 6.64 -13.87
CA ASN A 36 -8.49 7.52 -13.06
C ASN A 36 -9.70 6.81 -12.44
N VAL A 37 -10.24 5.75 -13.07
CA VAL A 37 -11.27 4.91 -12.47
C VAL A 37 -10.74 4.19 -11.24
N TRP A 38 -9.47 3.80 -11.24
CA TRP A 38 -8.84 3.10 -10.11
C TRP A 38 -8.25 4.04 -9.05
N ALA A 39 -7.75 5.20 -9.47
CA ALA A 39 -7.18 6.20 -8.59
C ALA A 39 -7.42 7.60 -9.18
N THR A 40 -8.45 8.29 -8.70
CA THR A 40 -8.86 9.62 -9.17
C THR A 40 -7.87 10.73 -8.81
N GLY A 41 -6.94 10.48 -7.88
CA GLY A 41 -6.04 11.49 -7.31
C GLY A 41 -6.62 12.26 -6.13
N THR A 42 -7.90 12.06 -5.85
CA THR A 42 -8.58 12.54 -4.64
C THR A 42 -8.96 11.35 -3.78
N VAL A 43 -8.24 11.17 -2.68
CA VAL A 43 -8.53 10.16 -1.66
C VAL A 43 -9.14 10.86 -0.44
N ASP A 44 -10.27 10.36 0.05
CA ASP A 44 -10.77 10.75 1.37
C ASP A 44 -9.87 10.09 2.44
N LEU A 45 -8.91 10.88 2.93
CA LEU A 45 -7.95 10.42 3.93
C LEU A 45 -8.64 10.01 5.24
N LYS A 46 -9.81 10.57 5.55
CA LYS A 46 -10.53 10.21 6.77
C LYS A 46 -11.17 8.83 6.62
N GLU A 47 -11.82 8.57 5.50
CA GLU A 47 -12.40 7.25 5.20
C GLU A 47 -11.32 6.16 5.15
N TRP A 48 -10.18 6.48 4.54
CA TRP A 48 -9.02 5.57 4.49
C TRP A 48 -8.44 5.28 5.87
N ASP A 49 -8.19 6.31 6.67
CA ASP A 49 -7.69 6.14 8.04
C ASP A 49 -8.66 5.30 8.89
N GLU A 50 -9.97 5.58 8.82
CA GLU A 50 -10.99 4.79 9.51
C GLU A 50 -11.02 3.33 9.05
N SER A 51 -10.82 3.07 7.75
CA SER A 51 -10.75 1.69 7.21
C SER A 51 -9.50 0.97 7.73
N PHE A 52 -8.34 1.61 7.68
CA PHE A 52 -7.07 1.04 8.12
C PHE A 52 -7.00 0.80 9.63
N LEU A 53 -7.71 1.60 10.42
CA LEU A 53 -7.82 1.41 11.86
C LEU A 53 -8.76 0.24 12.23
N LYS A 54 -9.70 -0.13 11.35
CA LYS A 54 -10.59 -1.28 11.56
C LYS A 54 -9.93 -2.61 11.18
N HIS A 55 -8.94 -2.58 10.31
CA HIS A 55 -8.27 -3.75 9.78
C HIS A 55 -6.88 -3.93 10.41
N HIS A 56 -6.27 -5.10 10.19
CA HIS A 56 -4.89 -5.35 10.59
C HIS A 56 -3.93 -4.80 9.53
N MET A 57 -3.69 -3.49 9.58
CA MET A 57 -2.78 -2.82 8.65
C MET A 57 -1.33 -2.77 9.17
N VAL A 58 -0.41 -3.15 8.30
CA VAL A 58 1.05 -3.16 8.56
C VAL A 58 1.76 -2.38 7.47
N VAL A 59 2.78 -1.61 7.86
CA VAL A 59 3.67 -0.90 6.94
C VAL A 59 5.09 -1.48 7.01
N ALA A 60 5.73 -1.60 5.86
CA ALA A 60 7.12 -1.98 5.74
C ALA A 60 8.00 -0.72 5.63
N VAL A 61 8.97 -0.59 6.52
CA VAL A 61 9.88 0.56 6.60
C VAL A 61 11.32 0.13 6.34
N GLU A 62 12.03 0.87 5.50
CA GLU A 62 13.45 0.68 5.24
C GLU A 62 14.13 2.05 5.10
N HIS A 63 15.29 2.23 5.76
CA HIS A 63 15.99 3.52 5.82
C HIS A 63 15.07 4.70 6.22
N ASN A 64 14.16 4.47 7.17
CA ASN A 64 13.13 5.42 7.63
C ASN A 64 12.08 5.82 6.57
N GLU A 65 12.02 5.15 5.42
CA GLU A 65 10.98 5.36 4.40
C GLU A 65 10.01 4.18 4.38
N ILE A 66 8.72 4.45 4.18
CA ILE A 66 7.74 3.39 3.95
C ILE A 66 7.92 2.86 2.54
N VAL A 67 8.30 1.60 2.42
CA VAL A 67 8.54 0.90 1.14
C VAL A 67 7.37 -0.01 0.74
N GLY A 68 6.34 -0.13 1.59
CA GLY A 68 5.13 -0.89 1.27
C GLY A 68 4.16 -0.94 2.43
N PHE A 69 2.95 -1.43 2.15
CA PHE A 69 1.90 -1.66 3.13
C PHE A 69 1.04 -2.85 2.74
N GLY A 70 0.41 -3.45 3.74
CA GLY A 70 -0.53 -4.54 3.60
C GLY A 70 -1.67 -4.39 4.60
N ASP A 71 -2.87 -4.77 4.17
CA ASP A 71 -4.10 -4.71 4.93
C ASP A 71 -4.81 -6.06 4.85
N ILE A 72 -5.06 -6.66 6.01
CA ILE A 72 -5.81 -7.90 6.15
C ILE A 72 -6.98 -7.66 7.10
N ASP A 73 -8.17 -8.14 6.73
CA ASP A 73 -9.33 -8.08 7.61
C ASP A 73 -9.31 -9.21 8.66
N GLU A 74 -10.26 -9.19 9.58
CA GLU A 74 -10.39 -10.21 10.63
C GLU A 74 -10.69 -11.62 10.10
N SER A 75 -11.17 -11.73 8.85
CA SER A 75 -11.42 -13.03 8.19
C SER A 75 -10.16 -13.63 7.59
N GLY A 76 -9.06 -12.88 7.54
CA GLY A 76 -7.83 -13.24 6.86
C GLY A 76 -7.83 -12.88 5.37
N TYR A 77 -8.78 -12.06 4.91
CA TYR A 77 -8.82 -11.58 3.54
C TYR A 77 -7.86 -10.41 3.35
N LEU A 78 -6.97 -10.52 2.37
CA LEU A 78 -6.01 -9.48 2.01
C LEU A 78 -6.71 -8.46 1.10
N ASP A 79 -7.18 -7.35 1.69
CA ASP A 79 -7.89 -6.31 0.94
C ASP A 79 -6.92 -5.49 0.09
N ARG A 80 -5.78 -5.08 0.67
CA ARG A 80 -4.82 -4.19 -0.02
C ARG A 80 -3.40 -4.59 0.27
N PHE A 81 -2.59 -4.69 -0.78
CA PHE A 81 -1.17 -5.01 -0.66
C PHE A 81 -0.37 -4.28 -1.73
N GLN A 82 0.60 -3.48 -1.30
CA GLN A 82 1.45 -2.72 -2.20
C GLN A 82 2.88 -2.66 -1.67
N PHE A 83 3.84 -2.98 -2.54
CA PHE A 83 5.26 -2.76 -2.29
C PHE A 83 5.82 -1.87 -3.40
N LYS A 84 6.57 -0.84 -2.99
CA LYS A 84 7.42 -0.07 -3.88
C LYS A 84 8.50 -1.02 -4.37
N LYS A 85 8.39 -1.46 -5.62
CA LYS A 85 9.41 -2.25 -6.30
C LYS A 85 10.72 -1.45 -6.25
N PHE A 86 11.67 -1.87 -5.42
CA PHE A 86 13.07 -1.49 -5.61
C PHE A 86 13.40 -1.82 -7.07
N MET A 87 13.76 -0.80 -7.86
CA MET A 87 14.22 -0.96 -9.23
C MET A 87 15.37 -1.97 -9.27
N GLY A 88 15.08 -3.24 -9.55
CA GLY A 88 16.11 -4.27 -9.76
C GLY A 88 15.86 -5.66 -9.18
N LEU A 89 14.90 -5.87 -8.28
CA LEU A 89 14.64 -7.23 -7.74
C LEU A 89 13.21 -7.69 -8.01
N SER A 90 13.11 -8.93 -8.51
CA SER A 90 11.86 -9.67 -8.70
C SER A 90 11.14 -9.83 -7.34
N PRO A 91 9.79 -9.78 -7.26
CA PRO A 91 9.01 -9.88 -6.02
C PRO A 91 9.15 -11.19 -5.22
N ARG A 92 10.10 -12.06 -5.56
CA ARG A 92 10.21 -13.45 -5.10
C ARG A 92 10.58 -13.64 -3.62
N HIS A 93 10.77 -12.58 -2.84
CA HIS A 93 11.26 -12.71 -1.45
C HIS A 93 10.49 -11.90 -0.41
N VAL A 94 9.29 -11.37 -0.72
CA VAL A 94 8.41 -10.88 0.36
C VAL A 94 7.78 -12.09 1.02
N ASN A 95 8.39 -12.54 2.11
CA ASN A 95 7.86 -13.60 2.95
C ASN A 95 6.64 -13.05 3.72
N LEU A 96 5.45 -13.35 3.23
CA LEU A 96 4.17 -13.00 3.85
C LEU A 96 4.05 -13.50 5.30
N ASN A 97 4.88 -14.48 5.73
CA ASN A 97 4.90 -14.96 7.11
C ASN A 97 5.29 -13.89 8.15
N CYS A 98 5.94 -12.79 7.75
CA CYS A 98 6.24 -11.69 8.68
C CYS A 98 5.00 -10.85 9.06
N LEU A 99 3.87 -11.00 8.35
CA LEU A 99 2.59 -10.41 8.76
C LEU A 99 1.86 -11.24 9.84
N PHE A 100 2.39 -12.43 10.17
CA PHE A 100 1.76 -13.43 11.05
C PHE A 100 2.56 -13.71 12.34
N SER A 101 3.56 -12.91 12.70
CA SER A 101 4.39 -13.09 13.91
C SER A 101 4.48 -11.82 14.74
#